data_AF-A0A4U8WAV9-F1
#
_entry.id   AF-A0A4U8WAV9-F1
#
_cell.length_a   1.000
_cell.length_b   1.000
_cell.length_c   1.000
_cell.angle_alpha   90.00
_cell.angle_beta   90.00
_cell.angle_gamma   90.00
#
_symmetry.space_group_name_H-M   'P 1'
#
loop_
_entity.id
_entity.type
_entity.pdbx_description
1 polymer ?
#
loop_
_entity_poly.entity_id
_entity_poly.type
_entity_poly.pdbx_seq_one_letter_code
_entity_poly.pdbx_strand_id
1 'polypeptide(L)'
;MKKLFLLCVTAILLVACQSKSDKVQQFVKIYNNSSKMMTSSVIKSTTASSKSPESIDIEVNTNTDSDDIETGLLTSALPELIGQAIKSEKIGKELLDSGVKFNLKVYGSNTKVILEEVIDNSKLNKNIDFKAIASGKKPNNVELNQMLDAFNRNLPIVDESTGTKIMSIKADENNNIVYTCEVTDSFASMIKVDGAEQMIKDEMLRSPQIQQIFQKTSVLGVNNIKYLYNDSKGNLIKEITITKQDLK
;
A
#
# COMPACT_ATOMS: atom_id res chain seq x y z
N MET A 1 35.70 23.23 -48.38
CA MET A 1 35.20 22.89 -47.02
C MET A 1 33.66 22.86 -46.96
N LYS A 2 32.98 22.05 -47.78
CA LYS A 2 31.50 21.91 -47.76
C LYS A 2 31.02 20.46 -47.59
N LYS A 3 31.92 19.48 -47.70
CA LYS A 3 31.59 18.05 -47.55
C LYS A 3 31.82 17.49 -46.14
N LEU A 4 32.51 18.22 -45.27
CA LEU A 4 32.77 17.80 -43.88
C LEU A 4 31.61 18.14 -42.93
N PHE A 5 30.81 19.15 -43.26
CA PHE A 5 29.67 19.57 -42.43
C PHE A 5 28.46 18.64 -42.55
N LEU A 6 28.37 17.86 -43.64
CA LEU A 6 27.27 16.91 -43.86
C LEU A 6 27.45 15.58 -43.11
N LEU A 7 28.68 15.28 -42.66
CA LEU A 7 29.00 14.01 -41.97
C LEU A 7 28.75 14.08 -40.45
N CYS A 8 28.73 15.28 -39.86
CA CYS A 8 28.48 15.46 -38.43
C CYS A 8 26.98 15.51 -38.06
N VAL A 9 26.09 15.79 -39.02
CA VAL A 9 24.64 15.93 -38.74
C VAL A 9 23.94 14.57 -38.69
N THR A 10 24.42 13.56 -39.41
CA THR A 10 23.88 12.19 -39.37
C THR A 10 24.29 11.39 -38.13
N ALA A 11 25.38 11.77 -37.44
CA ALA A 11 25.79 11.15 -36.18
C ALA A 11 24.97 11.65 -34.96
N ILE A 12 24.31 12.81 -35.08
CA ILE A 12 23.51 13.42 -34.00
C ILE A 12 22.06 12.89 -34.00
N LEU A 13 21.66 12.06 -34.97
CA LEU A 13 20.35 11.39 -34.97
C LEU A 13 20.33 10.05 -34.21
N LEU A 14 21.48 9.61 -33.67
CA LEU A 14 21.61 8.41 -32.83
C LEU A 14 21.57 8.74 -31.32
N VAL A 15 20.98 9.87 -30.91
CA VAL A 15 20.70 10.11 -29.49
C VAL A 15 19.66 9.08 -29.06
N ALA A 16 20.18 8.04 -28.41
CA ALA A 16 19.53 6.80 -28.08
C ALA A 16 18.16 7.00 -27.40
N CYS A 17 17.09 6.77 -28.16
CA CYS A 17 15.85 6.29 -27.57
C CYS A 17 16.15 4.88 -27.08
N GLN A 18 16.35 4.69 -25.76
CA GLN A 18 16.51 3.36 -25.17
C GLN A 18 15.39 2.46 -25.67
N SER A 19 15.74 1.24 -26.12
CA SER A 19 14.73 0.29 -26.58
C SER A 19 13.82 -0.14 -25.42
N LYS A 20 12.63 -0.65 -25.71
CA LYS A 20 11.74 -1.23 -24.69
C LYS A 20 12.49 -2.26 -23.83
N SER A 21 13.30 -3.12 -24.46
CA SER A 21 14.10 -4.12 -23.76
C SER A 21 15.12 -3.50 -22.81
N ASP A 22 15.79 -2.41 -23.21
CA ASP A 22 16.77 -1.74 -22.35
C ASP A 22 16.09 -1.15 -21.11
N LYS A 23 14.92 -0.52 -21.30
CA LYS A 23 14.14 0.06 -20.21
C LYS A 23 13.65 -1.01 -19.22
N VAL A 24 13.20 -2.16 -19.72
CA VAL A 24 12.81 -3.31 -18.87
C VAL A 24 13.98 -3.76 -18.00
N GLN A 25 15.14 -4.00 -18.60
CA GLN A 25 16.34 -4.44 -17.86
C GLN A 25 16.83 -3.37 -16.88
N GLN A 26 16.75 -2.10 -17.27
CA GLN A 26 17.08 -0.98 -16.38
C GLN A 26 16.12 -0.91 -15.19
N PHE A 27 14.82 -1.08 -15.39
CA PHE A 27 13.84 -1.14 -14.30
C PHE A 27 14.16 -2.29 -13.34
N VAL A 28 14.36 -3.51 -13.86
CA VAL A 28 14.70 -4.69 -13.05
C VAL A 28 15.95 -4.44 -12.21
N LYS A 29 17.00 -3.86 -12.81
CA LYS A 29 18.24 -3.52 -12.10
C LYS A 29 18.02 -2.49 -10.99
N ILE A 30 17.29 -1.40 -11.27
CA ILE A 30 17.00 -0.36 -10.28
C ILE A 30 16.18 -0.96 -9.13
N TYR A 31 15.13 -1.71 -9.45
CA TYR A 31 14.28 -2.37 -8.46
C TYR A 31 15.09 -3.26 -7.52
N ASN A 32 15.88 -4.17 -8.09
CA ASN A 32 16.67 -5.12 -7.30
C ASN A 32 17.80 -4.46 -6.50
N ASN A 33 18.35 -3.34 -6.97
CA ASN A 33 19.32 -2.57 -6.19
C ASN A 33 18.69 -1.92 -4.96
N SER A 34 17.41 -1.54 -5.06
CA SER A 34 16.66 -0.89 -3.97
C SER A 34 15.88 -1.87 -3.09
N SER A 35 15.74 -3.14 -3.48
CA SER A 35 14.83 -4.08 -2.82
C SER A 35 15.14 -4.35 -1.35
N LYS A 36 16.42 -4.29 -0.94
CA LYS A 36 16.81 -4.41 0.47
C LYS A 36 16.20 -3.32 1.35
N MET A 37 16.04 -2.11 0.80
CA MET A 37 15.42 -0.98 1.50
C MET A 37 13.88 -1.12 1.60
N MET A 38 13.29 -2.02 0.81
CA MET A 38 11.85 -2.29 0.81
C MET A 38 11.45 -3.37 1.82
N THR A 39 12.43 -3.99 2.50
CA THR A 39 12.16 -4.95 3.57
C THR A 39 11.55 -4.28 4.78
N SER A 40 10.66 -4.98 5.47
CA SER A 40 9.99 -4.51 6.68
C SER A 40 9.55 -5.68 7.54
N SER A 41 8.85 -5.39 8.65
CA SER A 41 8.20 -6.42 9.47
C SER A 41 7.25 -7.32 8.67
N VAL A 42 6.62 -6.79 7.61
CA VAL A 42 5.72 -7.56 6.73
C VAL A 42 6.48 -8.13 5.54
N ILE A 43 7.27 -7.32 4.84
CA ILE A 43 7.97 -7.73 3.61
C ILE A 43 9.34 -8.28 3.96
N LYS A 44 9.51 -9.59 3.82
CA LYS A 44 10.78 -10.31 4.03
C LYS A 44 11.79 -10.00 2.93
N SER A 45 11.35 -10.07 1.68
CA SER A 45 12.17 -9.77 0.52
C SER A 45 11.29 -9.44 -0.68
N THR A 46 11.89 -8.76 -1.67
CA THR A 46 11.24 -8.57 -2.95
C THR A 46 12.26 -8.54 -4.07
N THR A 47 11.86 -9.01 -5.26
CA THR A 47 12.71 -9.08 -6.44
C THR A 47 11.90 -8.85 -7.70
N ALA A 48 12.52 -8.23 -8.68
CA ALA A 48 11.99 -8.14 -10.04
C ALA A 48 12.82 -9.00 -10.98
N SER A 49 12.18 -9.60 -11.99
CA SER A 49 12.84 -10.29 -13.09
C SER A 49 12.07 -10.07 -14.39
N SER A 50 12.67 -10.44 -15.52
CA SER A 50 11.98 -10.39 -16.80
C SER A 50 12.56 -11.42 -17.76
N LYS A 51 11.67 -12.15 -18.44
CA LYS A 51 12.00 -13.10 -19.51
C LYS A 51 11.72 -12.53 -20.90
N SER A 52 11.06 -11.38 -20.99
CA SER A 52 10.68 -10.76 -22.26
C SER A 52 10.54 -9.24 -22.14
N PRO A 53 10.72 -8.47 -23.22
CA PRO A 53 10.49 -7.02 -23.20
C PRO A 53 9.05 -6.59 -22.90
N GLU A 54 8.08 -7.52 -22.89
CA GLU A 54 6.66 -7.22 -22.72
C GLU A 54 6.16 -7.41 -21.29
N SER A 55 6.97 -8.00 -20.41
CA SER A 55 6.57 -8.26 -19.02
C SER A 55 7.72 -8.20 -18.03
N ILE A 56 7.38 -7.75 -16.82
CA ILE A 56 8.25 -7.77 -15.63
C ILE A 56 7.51 -8.56 -14.56
N ASP A 57 8.18 -9.55 -13.98
CA ASP A 57 7.67 -10.33 -12.85
C ASP A 57 8.21 -9.71 -11.56
N ILE A 58 7.33 -9.41 -10.60
CA ILE A 58 7.66 -8.91 -9.27
C ILE A 58 7.22 -9.96 -8.26
N GLU A 59 8.16 -10.43 -7.46
CA GLU A 59 7.90 -11.38 -6.37
C GLU A 59 8.10 -10.67 -5.03
N VAL A 60 7.13 -10.80 -4.13
CA VAL A 60 7.15 -10.26 -2.77
C VAL A 60 6.99 -11.42 -1.79
N ASN A 61 8.00 -11.66 -0.95
CA ASN A 61 7.92 -12.64 0.12
C ASN A 61 7.58 -11.93 1.42
N THR A 62 6.60 -12.44 2.14
CA THR A 62 6.13 -11.83 3.40
C THR A 62 6.51 -12.69 4.62
N ASN A 63 6.49 -12.08 5.80
CA ASN A 63 6.70 -12.76 7.09
C ASN A 63 5.39 -13.27 7.71
N THR A 64 4.26 -13.10 7.04
CA THR A 64 2.91 -13.34 7.57
C THR A 64 2.10 -14.21 6.61
N ASP A 65 1.18 -15.00 7.14
CA ASP A 65 0.16 -15.70 6.35
C ASP A 65 -1.15 -14.87 6.34
N SER A 66 -2.05 -15.17 5.42
CA SER A 66 -3.25 -14.36 5.11
C SER A 66 -4.30 -14.25 6.22
N ASP A 67 -4.13 -15.00 7.31
CA ASP A 67 -5.20 -15.29 8.26
C ASP A 67 -5.44 -14.15 9.27
N ASP A 68 -4.51 -13.20 9.37
CA ASP A 68 -4.69 -11.97 10.15
C ASP A 68 -5.40 -10.89 9.30
N ILE A 69 -6.44 -10.25 9.84
CA ILE A 69 -7.25 -9.21 9.15
C ILE A 69 -6.38 -8.07 8.60
N GLU A 70 -5.44 -7.56 9.39
CA GLU A 70 -4.55 -6.49 8.93
C GLU A 70 -3.63 -6.96 7.79
N THR A 71 -3.21 -8.22 7.82
CA THR A 71 -2.41 -8.84 6.76
C THR A 71 -3.23 -9.07 5.50
N GLY A 72 -4.49 -9.51 5.62
CA GLY A 72 -5.43 -9.64 4.52
C GLY A 72 -5.71 -8.28 3.85
N LEU A 73 -5.99 -7.26 4.66
CA LEU A 73 -6.15 -5.87 4.22
C LEU A 73 -4.94 -5.39 3.42
N LEU A 74 -3.74 -5.54 4.00
CA LEU A 74 -2.51 -5.08 3.37
C LEU A 74 -2.23 -5.84 2.08
N THR A 75 -2.33 -7.17 2.09
CA THR A 75 -2.09 -8.03 0.92
C THR A 75 -3.02 -7.66 -0.22
N SER A 76 -4.29 -7.39 0.08
CA SER A 76 -5.29 -7.00 -0.91
C SER A 76 -5.04 -5.61 -1.54
N ALA A 77 -4.38 -4.70 -0.81
CA ALA A 77 -4.04 -3.36 -1.27
C ALA A 77 -2.70 -3.31 -2.04
N LEU A 78 -1.82 -4.30 -1.86
CA LEU A 78 -0.48 -4.32 -2.45
C LEU A 78 -0.44 -4.08 -3.97
N PRO A 79 -1.28 -4.72 -4.80
CA PRO A 79 -1.22 -4.55 -6.25
C PRO A 79 -1.42 -3.10 -6.68
N GLU A 80 -2.39 -2.41 -6.10
CA GLU A 80 -2.66 -1.01 -6.41
C GLU A 80 -1.53 -0.12 -5.89
N LEU A 81 -1.07 -0.31 -4.65
CA LEU A 81 0.01 0.48 -4.08
C LEU A 81 1.32 0.32 -4.86
N ILE A 82 1.70 -0.91 -5.21
CA ILE A 82 2.87 -1.20 -6.04
C ILE A 82 2.70 -0.58 -7.43
N GLY A 83 1.52 -0.73 -8.05
CA GLY A 83 1.26 -0.16 -9.36
C GLY A 83 1.36 1.38 -9.37
N GLN A 84 0.84 2.05 -8.34
CA GLN A 84 0.98 3.49 -8.21
C GLN A 84 2.44 3.91 -7.99
N ALA A 85 3.19 3.17 -7.17
CA ALA A 85 4.62 3.42 -6.97
C ALA A 85 5.41 3.27 -8.29
N ILE A 86 5.15 2.22 -9.08
CA ILE A 86 5.74 2.02 -10.41
C ILE A 86 5.40 3.21 -11.32
N LYS A 87 4.14 3.62 -11.37
CA LYS A 87 3.67 4.74 -12.21
C LYS A 87 4.27 6.10 -11.80
N SER A 88 4.63 6.27 -10.53
CA SER A 88 5.24 7.51 -10.03
C SER A 88 6.69 7.71 -10.52
N GLU A 89 7.37 6.63 -10.88
CA GLU A 89 8.74 6.68 -11.41
C GLU A 89 8.74 6.82 -12.93
N LYS A 90 9.61 7.69 -13.46
CA LYS A 90 9.68 7.99 -14.90
C LYS A 90 9.76 6.73 -15.77
N ILE A 91 10.69 5.83 -15.43
CA ILE A 91 10.90 4.59 -16.20
C ILE A 91 9.71 3.63 -16.05
N GLY A 92 9.12 3.52 -14.86
CA GLY A 92 7.96 2.66 -14.63
C GLY A 92 6.72 3.17 -15.40
N LYS A 93 6.50 4.49 -15.40
CA LYS A 93 5.47 5.13 -16.22
C LYS A 93 5.65 4.87 -17.71
N GLU A 94 6.86 5.08 -18.24
CA GLU A 94 7.15 4.84 -19.65
C GLU A 94 6.91 3.38 -20.05
N LEU A 95 7.23 2.43 -19.15
CA LEU A 95 6.98 1.01 -19.37
C LEU A 95 5.47 0.70 -19.39
N LEU A 96 4.72 1.19 -18.40
CA LEU A 96 3.25 1.03 -18.32
C LEU A 96 2.55 1.65 -19.55
N ASP A 97 2.93 2.86 -19.95
CA ASP A 97 2.37 3.55 -21.12
C ASP A 97 2.70 2.81 -22.43
N SER A 98 3.82 2.09 -22.48
CA SER A 98 4.21 1.25 -23.64
C SER A 98 3.55 -0.14 -23.65
N GLY A 99 2.68 -0.43 -22.68
CA GLY A 99 1.93 -1.68 -22.57
C GLY A 99 2.66 -2.83 -21.87
N VAL A 100 3.81 -2.56 -21.23
CA VAL A 100 4.51 -3.58 -20.44
C VAL A 100 3.68 -3.95 -19.22
N LYS A 101 3.50 -5.25 -19.01
CA LYS A 101 2.73 -5.80 -17.88
C LYS A 101 3.65 -6.07 -16.69
N PHE A 102 3.18 -5.77 -15.49
CA PHE A 102 3.87 -6.11 -14.25
C PHE A 102 3.10 -7.23 -13.54
N ASN A 103 3.65 -8.45 -13.58
CA ASN A 103 3.03 -9.62 -12.94
C ASN A 103 3.50 -9.68 -11.49
N LEU A 104 2.61 -9.39 -10.55
CA LEU A 104 2.89 -9.44 -9.12
C LEU A 104 2.52 -10.81 -8.55
N LYS A 105 3.45 -11.42 -7.82
CA LYS A 105 3.22 -12.59 -6.97
C LYS A 105 3.61 -12.28 -5.54
N VAL A 106 2.69 -12.51 -4.61
CA VAL A 106 2.96 -12.39 -3.18
C VAL A 106 2.94 -13.78 -2.55
N TYR A 107 3.99 -14.09 -1.80
CA TYR A 107 4.19 -15.33 -1.08
C TYR A 107 4.01 -15.09 0.42
N GLY A 108 3.22 -15.96 1.06
CA GLY A 108 3.11 -16.02 2.51
C GLY A 108 4.39 -16.53 3.17
N SER A 109 4.41 -16.54 4.50
CA SER A 109 5.53 -17.02 5.31
C SER A 109 5.88 -18.49 5.03
N ASN A 110 4.87 -19.28 4.65
CA ASN A 110 4.97 -20.70 4.29
C ASN A 110 5.32 -20.95 2.81
N THR A 111 5.70 -19.92 2.06
CA THR A 111 6.03 -19.95 0.62
C THR A 111 4.87 -20.28 -0.32
N LYS A 112 3.62 -20.35 0.17
CA LYS A 112 2.45 -20.43 -0.70
C LYS A 112 2.16 -19.08 -1.35
N VAL A 113 1.73 -19.10 -2.61
CA VAL A 113 1.21 -17.91 -3.28
C VAL A 113 -0.10 -17.53 -2.60
N ILE A 114 -0.15 -16.32 -2.06
CA ILE A 114 -1.35 -15.73 -1.44
C ILE A 114 -2.00 -14.67 -2.33
N LEU A 115 -1.27 -14.17 -3.33
CA LEU A 115 -1.79 -13.22 -4.32
C LEU A 115 -1.04 -13.36 -5.64
N GLU A 116 -1.78 -13.35 -6.75
CA GLU A 116 -1.24 -13.25 -8.10
C GLU A 116 -2.08 -12.25 -8.90
N GLU A 117 -1.48 -11.14 -9.32
CA GLU A 117 -2.19 -10.09 -10.04
C GLU A 117 -1.33 -9.45 -11.14
N VAL A 118 -1.95 -9.13 -12.28
CA VAL A 118 -1.35 -8.32 -13.33
C VAL A 118 -1.68 -6.85 -13.09
N ILE A 119 -0.64 -6.05 -12.97
CA ILE A 119 -0.70 -4.59 -12.87
C ILE A 119 -0.47 -4.01 -14.27
N ASP A 120 -1.43 -3.20 -14.71
CA ASP A 120 -1.37 -2.43 -15.95
C ASP A 120 -1.99 -1.03 -15.77
N ASN A 121 -1.92 -0.20 -16.81
CA ASN A 121 -2.37 1.20 -16.75
C ASN A 121 -3.90 1.34 -16.54
N SER A 122 -4.69 0.30 -16.85
CA SER A 122 -6.15 0.37 -16.78
C SER A 122 -6.67 0.49 -15.33
N LYS A 123 -5.88 0.00 -14.37
CA LYS A 123 -6.22 -0.01 -12.94
C LYS A 123 -5.62 1.18 -12.16
N LEU A 124 -4.80 2.01 -12.79
CA LEU A 124 -4.00 3.04 -12.12
C LEU A 124 -4.47 4.45 -12.49
N ASN A 125 -5.58 4.90 -11.93
CA ASN A 125 -6.17 6.21 -12.23
C ASN A 125 -5.79 7.34 -11.25
N LYS A 126 -5.13 7.01 -10.12
CA LYS A 126 -4.69 8.00 -9.14
C LYS A 126 -3.39 8.70 -9.56
N ASN A 127 -3.16 9.88 -8.99
CA ASN A 127 -1.97 10.71 -9.22
C ASN A 127 -1.35 11.10 -7.88
N ILE A 128 -0.87 10.09 -7.15
CA ILE A 128 -0.18 10.27 -5.88
C ILE A 128 1.32 10.39 -6.17
N ASP A 129 1.96 11.43 -5.63
CA ASP A 129 3.42 11.60 -5.73
C ASP A 129 4.14 10.75 -4.68
N PHE A 130 4.18 9.44 -4.92
CA PHE A 130 4.87 8.47 -4.05
C PHE A 130 6.37 8.79 -3.91
N LYS A 131 6.99 9.42 -4.92
CA LYS A 131 8.39 9.83 -4.87
C LYS A 131 8.61 10.95 -3.85
N ALA A 132 7.78 11.99 -3.86
CA ALA A 132 7.86 13.03 -2.85
C ALA A 132 7.61 12.48 -1.45
N ILE A 133 6.66 11.55 -1.31
CA ILE A 133 6.35 10.92 -0.01
C ILE A 133 7.52 10.06 0.49
N ALA A 134 8.14 9.28 -0.39
CA ALA A 134 9.35 8.52 -0.07
C ALA A 134 10.53 9.43 0.34
N SER A 135 10.57 10.68 -0.16
CA SER A 135 11.55 11.69 0.26
C SER A 135 11.20 12.44 1.56
N GLY A 136 10.07 12.09 2.20
CA GLY A 136 9.65 12.66 3.48
C GLY A 136 8.51 13.68 3.42
N LYS A 137 7.94 13.96 2.23
CA LYS A 137 6.71 14.77 2.13
C LYS A 137 5.58 14.03 2.85
N LYS A 138 4.92 14.71 3.78
CA LYS A 138 3.69 14.19 4.40
C LYS A 138 2.53 14.38 3.43
N PRO A 139 1.80 13.31 3.05
CA PRO A 139 0.59 13.46 2.25
C PRO A 139 -0.47 14.29 2.99
N ASN A 140 -1.23 15.08 2.24
CA ASN A 140 -2.45 15.71 2.77
C ASN A 140 -3.60 14.68 2.90
N ASN A 141 -4.73 15.08 3.48
CA ASN A 141 -5.87 14.18 3.69
C ASN A 141 -6.43 13.61 2.38
N VAL A 142 -6.40 14.36 1.27
CA VAL A 142 -6.83 13.89 -0.04
C VAL A 142 -5.88 12.80 -0.56
N GLU A 143 -4.58 13.04 -0.51
CA GLU A 143 -3.54 12.08 -0.90
C GLU A 143 -3.59 10.81 -0.02
N LEU A 144 -3.79 10.97 1.30
CA LEU A 144 -3.99 9.85 2.22
C LEU A 144 -5.24 9.05 1.87
N ASN A 145 -6.39 9.69 1.62
CA ASN A 145 -7.59 8.98 1.22
C ASN A 145 -7.42 8.25 -0.11
N GLN A 146 -6.69 8.81 -1.08
CA GLN A 146 -6.37 8.11 -2.32
C GLN A 146 -5.50 6.86 -2.10
N MET A 147 -4.61 6.86 -1.10
CA MET A 147 -3.89 5.65 -0.69
C MET A 147 -4.81 4.63 -0.01
N LEU A 148 -5.71 5.12 0.86
CA LEU A 148 -6.66 4.29 1.59
C LEU A 148 -7.71 3.66 0.68
N ASP A 149 -8.01 4.25 -0.48
CA ASP A 149 -8.93 3.68 -1.47
C ASP A 149 -8.55 2.23 -1.83
N ALA A 150 -7.26 1.91 -1.92
CA ALA A 150 -6.78 0.55 -2.19
C ALA A 150 -7.25 -0.46 -1.13
N PHE A 151 -7.30 -0.04 0.14
CA PHE A 151 -7.80 -0.87 1.23
C PHE A 151 -9.34 -0.96 1.22
N ASN A 152 -10.03 0.12 0.87
CA ASN A 152 -11.49 0.17 0.88
C ASN A 152 -12.16 -0.72 -0.17
N ARG A 153 -11.47 -1.07 -1.28
CA ARG A 153 -12.04 -1.93 -2.33
C ARG A 153 -12.37 -3.34 -1.88
N ASN A 154 -11.69 -3.83 -0.84
CA ASN A 154 -11.86 -5.18 -0.32
C ASN A 154 -12.70 -5.21 0.97
N LEU A 155 -13.32 -4.09 1.33
CA LEU A 155 -14.23 -4.00 2.46
C LEU A 155 -15.67 -4.42 2.05
N PRO A 156 -16.48 -4.95 2.98
CA PRO A 156 -16.17 -5.13 4.40
C PRO A 156 -15.28 -6.35 4.67
N ILE A 157 -14.40 -6.23 5.67
CA ILE A 157 -13.65 -7.37 6.21
C ILE A 157 -14.17 -7.67 7.61
N VAL A 158 -14.36 -8.95 7.87
CA VAL A 158 -14.95 -9.46 9.12
C VAL A 158 -13.84 -9.95 10.03
N ASP A 159 -13.87 -9.50 11.27
CA ASP A 159 -13.14 -10.12 12.37
C ASP A 159 -13.86 -11.38 12.82
N GLU A 160 -13.27 -12.54 12.57
CA GLU A 160 -13.86 -13.83 12.91
C GLU A 160 -14.04 -14.01 14.42
N SER A 161 -13.23 -13.33 15.25
CA SER A 161 -13.29 -13.47 16.71
C SER A 161 -14.46 -12.70 17.34
N THR A 162 -14.80 -11.53 16.79
CA THR A 162 -15.84 -10.65 17.34
C THR A 162 -17.09 -10.53 16.46
N GLY A 163 -16.99 -10.95 15.20
CA GLY A 163 -17.98 -10.67 14.15
C GLY A 163 -18.01 -9.21 13.70
N THR A 164 -17.08 -8.36 14.18
CA THR A 164 -17.00 -6.95 13.81
C THR A 164 -16.58 -6.81 12.36
N LYS A 165 -17.26 -5.95 11.61
CA LYS A 165 -16.91 -5.67 10.22
C LYS A 165 -16.26 -4.30 10.10
N ILE A 166 -15.10 -4.24 9.48
CA ILE A 166 -14.51 -2.96 9.05
C ILE A 166 -15.22 -2.56 7.76
N MET A 167 -15.96 -1.46 7.79
CA MET A 167 -16.79 -0.98 6.69
C MET A 167 -16.11 0.07 5.83
N SER A 168 -15.28 0.93 6.43
CA SER A 168 -14.46 1.90 5.69
C SER A 168 -13.22 2.32 6.48
N ILE A 169 -12.20 2.77 5.75
CA ILE A 169 -10.97 3.35 6.32
C ILE A 169 -10.71 4.67 5.61
N LYS A 170 -10.72 5.80 6.34
CA LYS A 170 -10.56 7.14 5.74
C LYS A 170 -9.61 8.01 6.54
N ALA A 171 -9.01 9.00 5.90
CA ALA A 171 -8.34 10.08 6.60
C ALA A 171 -9.32 11.25 6.83
N ASP A 172 -9.45 11.72 8.07
CA ASP A 172 -10.22 12.93 8.38
C ASP A 172 -9.44 14.22 8.04
N GLU A 173 -10.07 15.38 8.23
CA GLU A 173 -9.45 16.70 7.95
C GLU A 173 -8.19 16.97 8.78
N ASN A 174 -8.03 16.27 9.90
CA ASN A 174 -6.88 16.37 10.80
C ASN A 174 -5.87 15.24 10.55
N ASN A 175 -5.95 14.53 9.42
CA ASN A 175 -5.10 13.37 9.12
C ASN A 175 -5.16 12.27 10.22
N ASN A 176 -6.30 12.08 10.88
CA ASN A 176 -6.54 10.87 11.65
C ASN A 176 -7.02 9.76 10.71
N ILE A 177 -6.54 8.54 10.90
CA ILE A 177 -7.10 7.36 10.21
C ILE A 177 -8.33 6.91 10.97
N VAL A 178 -9.48 6.87 10.30
CA VAL A 178 -10.78 6.55 10.86
C VAL A 178 -11.27 5.23 10.27
N TYR A 179 -11.31 4.21 11.11
CA TYR A 179 -11.97 2.94 10.85
C TYR A 179 -13.45 3.06 11.24
N THR A 180 -14.34 2.85 10.28
CA THR A 180 -15.78 2.71 10.57
C THR A 180 -16.10 1.23 10.69
N CYS A 181 -16.56 0.81 11.85
CA CYS A 181 -16.86 -0.58 12.15
C CYS A 181 -18.36 -0.79 12.35
N GLU A 182 -18.91 -1.91 11.86
CA GLU A 182 -20.23 -2.43 12.21
C GLU A 182 -20.03 -3.59 13.19
N VAL A 183 -20.71 -3.54 14.35
CA VAL A 183 -20.57 -4.57 15.39
C VAL A 183 -21.83 -5.42 15.53
N THR A 184 -21.66 -6.64 16.03
CA THR A 184 -22.76 -7.53 16.42
C THR A 184 -23.48 -6.99 17.66
N ASP A 185 -24.73 -7.39 17.89
CA ASP A 185 -25.50 -6.96 19.07
C ASP A 185 -24.84 -7.38 20.41
N SER A 186 -24.16 -8.53 20.41
CA SER A 186 -23.39 -9.02 21.56
C SER A 186 -22.19 -8.10 21.85
N PHE A 187 -21.41 -7.75 20.83
CA PHE A 187 -20.27 -6.86 20.99
C PHE A 187 -20.72 -5.42 21.29
N ALA A 188 -21.78 -4.94 20.66
CA ALA A 188 -22.44 -3.67 20.97
C ALA A 188 -22.82 -3.55 22.46
N SER A 189 -23.28 -4.64 23.07
CA SER A 189 -23.62 -4.67 24.49
C SER A 189 -22.38 -4.62 25.37
N MET A 190 -21.31 -5.32 24.96
CA MET A 190 -20.02 -5.33 25.67
C MET A 190 -19.35 -3.94 25.67
N ILE A 191 -19.28 -3.26 24.53
CA ILE A 191 -18.57 -1.98 24.41
C ILE A 191 -19.30 -0.81 25.10
N LYS A 192 -20.57 -0.98 25.47
CA LYS A 192 -21.36 0.02 26.21
C LYS A 192 -21.07 0.02 27.71
N VAL A 193 -20.47 -1.04 28.25
CA VAL A 193 -20.17 -1.15 29.68
C VAL A 193 -19.13 -0.10 30.10
N ASP A 194 -19.29 0.47 31.29
CA ASP A 194 -18.32 1.41 31.85
C ASP A 194 -16.94 0.77 31.96
N GLY A 195 -15.90 1.46 31.47
CA GLY A 195 -14.53 0.95 31.42
C GLY A 195 -14.18 0.08 30.21
N ALA A 196 -15.16 -0.33 29.38
CA ALA A 196 -14.89 -1.14 28.18
C ALA A 196 -13.96 -0.43 27.18
N GLU A 197 -14.07 0.90 27.06
CA GLU A 197 -13.19 1.69 26.20
C GLU A 197 -11.71 1.52 26.58
N GLN A 198 -11.37 1.64 27.87
CA GLN A 198 -10.00 1.48 28.33
C GLN A 198 -9.51 0.04 28.13
N MET A 199 -10.37 -0.96 28.39
CA MET A 199 -10.03 -2.37 28.18
C MET A 199 -9.70 -2.67 26.71
N ILE A 200 -10.54 -2.22 25.78
CA ILE A 200 -10.33 -2.41 24.34
C ILE A 200 -9.06 -1.67 23.92
N LYS A 201 -8.88 -0.44 24.40
CA LYS A 201 -7.68 0.35 24.10
C LYS A 201 -6.40 -0.35 24.58
N ASP A 202 -6.39 -0.88 25.80
CA ASP A 202 -5.26 -1.65 26.35
C ASP A 202 -4.97 -2.91 25.53
N GLU A 203 -6.01 -3.61 25.06
CA GLU A 203 -5.87 -4.78 24.19
C GLU A 203 -5.27 -4.40 22.83
N MET A 204 -5.78 -3.35 22.19
CA MET A 204 -5.26 -2.84 20.92
C MET A 204 -3.81 -2.40 21.04
N LEU A 205 -3.45 -1.71 22.13
CA LEU A 205 -2.08 -1.25 22.39
C LEU A 205 -1.11 -2.40 22.66
N ARG A 206 -1.59 -3.56 23.13
CA ARG A 206 -0.77 -4.77 23.27
C ARG A 206 -0.49 -5.46 21.94
N SER A 207 -1.26 -5.19 20.88
CA SER A 207 -1.01 -5.76 19.55
C SER A 207 0.26 -5.15 18.93
N PRO A 208 1.30 -5.97 18.66
CA PRO A 208 2.51 -5.48 17.98
C PRO A 208 2.21 -4.92 16.59
N GLN A 209 1.18 -5.43 15.92
CA GLN A 209 0.77 -4.96 14.59
C GLN A 209 0.19 -3.55 14.67
N ILE A 210 -0.70 -3.27 15.62
CA ILE A 210 -1.28 -1.93 15.83
C ILE A 210 -0.19 -0.92 16.20
N GLN A 211 0.75 -1.29 17.08
CA GLN A 211 1.90 -0.45 17.40
C GLN A 211 2.72 -0.11 16.15
N GLN A 212 2.99 -1.09 15.29
CA GLN A 212 3.71 -0.89 14.04
C GLN A 212 2.92 -0.02 13.05
N ILE A 213 1.61 -0.23 12.91
CA ILE A 213 0.75 0.60 12.07
C ILE A 213 0.82 2.05 12.54
N PHE A 214 0.69 2.31 13.83
CA PHE A 214 0.78 3.66 14.37
C PHE A 214 2.16 4.30 14.10
N GLN A 215 3.26 3.58 14.34
CA GLN A 215 4.61 4.07 14.08
C GLN A 215 4.83 4.40 12.60
N LYS A 216 4.37 3.53 11.69
CA LYS A 216 4.53 3.71 10.23
C LYS A 216 3.60 4.77 9.66
N THR A 217 2.39 4.90 10.17
CA THR A 217 1.47 5.94 9.72
C THR A 217 1.88 7.31 10.26
N SER A 218 2.53 7.38 11.44
CA SER A 218 3.10 8.62 11.98
C SER A 218 4.10 9.28 11.03
N VAL A 219 4.91 8.50 10.29
CA VAL A 219 5.85 9.07 9.30
C VAL A 219 5.13 9.69 8.10
N LEU A 220 3.90 9.26 7.83
CA LEU A 220 3.01 9.84 6.82
C LEU A 220 2.21 11.05 7.36
N GLY A 221 2.48 11.48 8.60
CA GLY A 221 1.77 12.60 9.21
C GLY A 221 0.39 12.24 9.76
N VAL A 222 0.12 10.95 9.98
CA VAL A 222 -1.08 10.53 10.73
C VAL A 222 -0.93 10.89 12.19
N ASN A 223 -1.97 11.53 12.75
CA ASN A 223 -1.96 12.01 14.13
C ASN A 223 -2.50 10.97 15.11
N ASN A 224 -3.67 10.41 14.80
CA ASN A 224 -4.36 9.42 15.62
C ASN A 224 -5.00 8.34 14.75
N ILE A 225 -5.31 7.21 15.38
CA ILE A 225 -6.16 6.16 14.79
C ILE A 225 -7.48 6.13 15.58
N LYS A 226 -8.59 6.24 14.87
CA LYS A 226 -9.94 6.27 15.44
C LYS A 226 -10.73 5.07 14.97
N TYR A 227 -11.48 4.46 15.87
CA TYR A 227 -12.42 3.38 15.60
C TYR A 227 -13.82 3.84 15.97
N LEU A 228 -14.70 3.95 14.98
CA LEU A 228 -16.10 4.29 15.12
C LEU A 228 -16.92 3.00 15.09
N TYR A 229 -17.33 2.51 16.26
CA TYR A 229 -18.14 1.30 16.36
C TYR A 229 -19.62 1.65 16.25
N ASN A 230 -20.28 1.14 15.22
CA ASN A 230 -21.70 1.38 14.93
C ASN A 230 -22.51 0.10 15.06
N ASP A 231 -23.77 0.21 15.45
CA ASP A 231 -24.70 -0.92 15.38
C ASP A 231 -25.06 -1.26 13.93
N SER A 232 -25.79 -2.36 13.73
CA SER A 232 -26.28 -2.80 12.41
C SER A 232 -27.23 -1.80 11.72
N LYS A 233 -27.68 -0.76 12.43
CA LYS A 233 -28.52 0.32 11.88
C LYS A 233 -27.69 1.57 11.53
N GLY A 234 -26.38 1.54 11.78
CA GLY A 234 -25.46 2.65 11.52
C GLY A 234 -25.41 3.70 12.64
N ASN A 235 -25.98 3.43 13.82
CA ASN A 235 -25.87 4.36 14.95
C ASN A 235 -24.52 4.19 15.63
N LEU A 236 -23.81 5.30 15.85
CA LEU A 236 -22.56 5.31 16.59
C LEU A 236 -22.80 4.87 18.05
N ILE A 237 -22.11 3.80 18.45
CA ILE A 237 -22.15 3.27 19.81
C ILE A 237 -20.98 3.83 20.63
N LYS A 238 -19.78 3.81 20.05
CA LYS A 238 -18.54 4.22 20.72
C LYS A 238 -17.51 4.68 19.70
N GLU A 239 -16.78 5.74 20.05
CA GLU A 239 -15.55 6.13 19.38
C GLU A 239 -14.38 5.79 20.30
N ILE A 240 -13.39 5.06 19.78
CA ILE A 240 -12.13 4.79 20.48
C ILE A 240 -11.01 5.47 19.71
N THR A 241 -10.23 6.32 20.38
CA THR A 241 -9.08 7.00 19.77
C THR A 241 -7.78 6.51 20.39
N ILE A 242 -6.90 5.99 19.53
CA ILE A 242 -5.50 5.66 19.83
C ILE A 242 -4.64 6.85 19.42
N THR A 243 -3.90 7.39 20.37
CA THR A 243 -2.99 8.53 20.22
C THR A 243 -1.55 8.09 20.47
N LYS A 244 -0.60 8.96 20.14
CA LYS A 244 0.82 8.72 20.43
C LYS A 244 1.12 8.60 21.94
N GLN A 245 0.31 9.24 22.80
CA GLN A 245 0.52 9.18 24.24
C GLN A 245 0.20 7.82 24.83
N ASP A 246 -0.66 7.07 24.14
CA ASP A 246 -1.14 5.76 24.58
C ASP A 246 -0.11 4.64 24.34
N LEU A 247 0.90 4.90 23.49
CA LEU A 247 1.97 3.94 23.16
C LEU A 247 3.17 3.97 24.12
N LYS A 248 3.05 4.66 25.26
CA LYS A 248 4.15 4.87 26.22
C LYS A 248 4.23 3.77 27.27
#